data_AF-B6XG83-F1
#
_entry.id   AF-B6XG83-F1
#
_cell.length_a   1.000
_cell.length_b   1.000
_cell.length_c   1.000
_cell.angle_alpha   90.00
_cell.angle_beta   90.00
_cell.angle_gamma   90.00
#
_symmetry.space_group_name_H-M   'P 1'
#
loop_
_entity.id
_entity.type
_entity.pdbx_description
1 polymer ?
#
loop_
_entity_poly.entity_id
_entity_poly.type
_entity_poly.pdbx_seq_one_letter_code
_entity_poly.pdbx_strand_id
1 'polypeptide(L)'
;MVVNVHAINFSFGVDVYTKQLGKLGSHISKHVGPVILAGDFNAWSRQRVNALKRFIRSVGLKEVLFDVDLRTKAFGRPLDFMFYRGLKLKESRVLQTDASDHNPIITQFKLTK
;
A
#
# COMPACT_ATOMS: atom_id res chain seq x y z
N MET A 1 -1.87 -0.56 -14.88
CA MET A 1 -1.02 0.49 -14.30
C MET A 1 -0.30 -0.06 -13.07
N VAL A 2 0.96 0.31 -12.89
CA VAL A 2 1.74 0.00 -11.68
C VAL A 2 2.13 1.32 -11.03
N VAL A 3 1.91 1.44 -9.72
CA VAL A 3 2.22 2.65 -8.93
C VAL A 3 3.10 2.25 -7.75
N ASN A 4 4.27 2.86 -7.66
CA ASN A 4 5.14 2.75 -6.50
C ASN A 4 5.05 4.03 -5.66
N VAL A 5 4.97 3.91 -4.34
CA VAL A 5 4.83 5.03 -3.41
C VAL A 5 5.91 4.94 -2.33
N HIS A 6 6.52 6.09 -2.04
CA HIS A 6 7.20 6.33 -0.78
C HIS A 6 6.58 7.58 -0.16
N ALA A 7 5.66 7.38 0.78
CA ALA A 7 4.88 8.45 1.37
C ALA A 7 5.70 9.24 2.40
N ILE A 8 5.32 10.50 2.62
CA ILE A 8 6.02 11.36 3.57
C ILE A 8 6.05 10.74 4.98
N ASN A 9 7.24 10.57 5.56
CA ASN A 9 7.38 9.96 6.88
C ASN A 9 6.85 10.88 7.99
N PHE A 10 7.35 12.12 8.07
CA PHE A 10 6.97 13.09 9.11
C PHE A 10 6.31 14.34 8.56
N SER A 11 5.20 14.74 9.18
CA SER A 11 4.48 15.98 8.93
C SER A 11 3.71 16.37 10.19
N PHE A 12 3.50 17.66 10.44
CA PHE A 12 2.53 18.08 11.46
C PHE A 12 1.12 17.64 11.03
N GLY A 13 0.49 16.80 11.85
CA GLY A 13 -0.82 16.21 11.54
C GLY A 13 -0.82 15.28 10.32
N VAL A 14 -2.02 15.00 9.80
CA VAL A 14 -2.26 14.03 8.70
C VAL A 14 -2.61 14.69 7.36
N ASP A 15 -2.66 16.02 7.31
CA ASP A 15 -3.18 16.74 6.14
C ASP A 15 -2.26 16.64 4.93
N VAL A 16 -0.95 16.83 5.13
CA VAL A 16 0.05 16.70 4.06
C VAL A 16 0.03 15.28 3.49
N TYR A 17 -0.01 14.28 4.37
CA TYR A 17 -0.14 12.87 4.02
C TYR A 17 -1.42 12.60 3.19
N THR A 18 -2.57 13.11 3.64
CA THR A 18 -3.85 12.94 2.95
C THR A 18 -3.86 13.62 1.58
N LYS A 19 -3.30 14.83 1.47
CA LYS A 19 -3.15 15.54 0.19
C LYS A 19 -2.26 14.78 -0.79
N GLN A 20 -1.17 14.16 -0.32
CA GLN A 20 -0.31 13.32 -1.15
C GLN A 20 -1.08 12.11 -1.71
N LEU A 21 -1.83 11.40 -0.87
CA LEU A 21 -2.69 10.30 -1.32
C LEU A 21 -3.78 10.77 -2.29
N GLY A 22 -4.38 11.94 -2.06
CA GLY A 22 -5.40 12.51 -2.94
C GLY A 22 -4.88 12.77 -4.36
N LYS A 23 -3.66 13.31 -4.49
CA LYS A 23 -3.02 13.50 -5.81
C LYS A 23 -2.85 12.17 -6.55
N LEU A 24 -2.34 11.14 -5.88
CA LEU A 24 -2.25 9.79 -6.46
C LEU A 24 -3.62 9.25 -6.89
N GLY A 25 -4.64 9.47 -6.05
CA GLY A 25 -6.01 9.04 -6.34
C GLY A 25 -6.59 9.62 -7.61
N SER A 26 -6.28 10.88 -7.92
CA SER A 26 -6.73 11.53 -9.16
C SER A 26 -6.19 10.88 -10.44
N HIS A 27 -5.03 10.23 -10.37
CA HIS A 27 -4.45 9.48 -11.49
C HIS A 27 -5.00 8.05 -11.53
N ILE A 28 -5.11 7.39 -10.38
CA ILE A 28 -5.63 6.02 -10.28
C ILE A 28 -7.10 5.93 -10.67
N SER A 29 -7.92 6.93 -10.34
CA SER A 29 -9.35 6.94 -10.68
C SER A 29 -9.61 7.04 -12.18
N LYS A 30 -8.72 7.68 -12.95
CA LYS A 30 -8.83 7.83 -14.41
C LYS A 30 -8.43 6.57 -15.18
N HIS A 31 -7.65 5.68 -14.57
CA HIS A 31 -7.17 4.46 -15.23
C HIS A 31 -8.25 3.37 -15.25
N VAL A 32 -8.74 2.99 -16.43
CA VAL A 32 -9.64 1.83 -16.58
C VAL A 32 -8.79 0.56 -16.76
N GLY A 33 -8.98 -0.41 -15.87
CA GLY A 33 -8.33 -1.72 -15.94
C GLY A 33 -7.46 -2.06 -14.72
N PRO A 34 -6.58 -3.06 -14.85
CA PRO A 34 -5.79 -3.58 -13.73
C PRO A 34 -4.84 -2.55 -13.12
N VAL A 35 -4.78 -2.53 -11.78
CA VAL A 35 -3.87 -1.66 -11.02
C VAL A 35 -3.16 -2.48 -9.94
N ILE A 36 -1.87 -2.23 -9.79
CA ILE A 36 -1.07 -2.57 -8.60
C ILE A 36 -0.56 -1.26 -8.04
N LEU A 37 -0.74 -1.06 -6.74
CA LEU A 37 -0.23 0.07 -5.97
C LEU A 37 0.54 -0.50 -4.78
N ALA A 38 1.82 -0.16 -4.65
CA ALA A 38 2.67 -0.70 -3.59
C ALA A 38 3.70 0.32 -3.10
N GLY A 39 4.32 0.02 -1.96
CA GLY A 39 5.48 0.72 -1.44
C GLY A 39 5.35 1.06 0.04
N ASP A 40 6.21 1.95 0.51
CA ASP A 40 6.21 2.45 1.88
C ASP A 40 5.19 3.58 2.03
N PHE A 41 4.13 3.33 2.79
CA PHE A 41 3.09 4.31 3.07
C PHE A 41 3.35 5.09 4.35
N ASN A 42 4.39 4.78 5.13
CA ASN A 42 4.66 5.45 6.40
C ASN A 42 3.40 5.59 7.27
N ALA A 43 2.57 4.54 7.32
CA ALA A 43 1.26 4.53 7.95
C ALA A 43 1.33 4.21 9.46
N TRP A 44 2.32 4.77 10.14
CA TRP A 44 2.71 4.43 11.50
C TRP A 44 1.75 4.93 12.60
N SER A 45 0.72 5.72 12.25
CA SER A 45 -0.31 6.21 13.18
C SER A 45 -1.73 5.80 12.78
N ARG A 46 -2.64 5.76 13.77
CA ARG A 46 -4.07 5.46 13.51
C ARG A 46 -4.70 6.43 12.49
N GLN A 47 -4.35 7.71 12.57
CA GLN A 47 -4.87 8.71 11.62
C GLN A 47 -4.40 8.43 10.20
N ARG A 48 -3.13 8.08 10.01
CA ARG A 48 -2.53 7.74 8.71
C ARG A 48 -3.11 6.45 8.13
N VAL A 49 -3.25 5.40 8.94
CA VAL A 49 -3.94 4.16 8.52
C VAL A 49 -5.38 4.44 8.08
N ASN A 50 -6.11 5.27 8.83
CA ASN A 50 -7.48 5.63 8.45
C ASN A 50 -7.55 6.42 7.14
N ALA A 51 -6.63 7.37 6.94
CA ALA A 51 -6.51 8.12 5.69
C ALA A 51 -6.17 7.19 4.50
N LEU A 52 -5.21 6.28 4.69
CA LEU A 52 -4.86 5.26 3.71
C LEU A 52 -6.05 4.38 3.36
N LYS A 53 -6.75 3.81 4.35
CA LYS A 53 -7.94 2.98 4.13
C LYS A 53 -9.06 3.73 3.40
N ARG A 54 -9.29 5.02 3.70
CA ARG A 54 -10.26 5.85 2.96
C ARG A 54 -9.86 6.01 1.50
N PHE A 55 -8.60 6.35 1.24
CA PHE A 55 -8.06 6.52 -0.09
C PHE A 55 -8.16 5.23 -0.93
N ILE A 56 -7.73 4.10 -0.38
CA ILE A 56 -7.76 2.79 -1.07
C ILE A 56 -9.20 2.42 -1.46
N ARG A 57 -10.17 2.64 -0.57
CA ARG A 57 -11.60 2.44 -0.90
C ARG A 57 -12.08 3.40 -1.98
N SER A 58 -11.70 4.68 -1.93
CA SER A 58 -12.17 5.68 -2.92
C SER A 58 -11.67 5.38 -4.33
N VAL A 59 -10.56 4.64 -4.47
CA VAL A 59 -10.05 4.19 -5.78
C VAL A 59 -10.36 2.71 -6.07
N GLY A 60 -11.24 2.07 -5.30
CA GLY A 60 -11.69 0.70 -5.57
C GLY A 60 -10.57 -0.35 -5.58
N LEU A 61 -9.51 -0.12 -4.79
CA LEU A 61 -8.43 -1.08 -4.60
C LEU A 61 -8.72 -1.94 -3.36
N LYS A 62 -8.20 -3.17 -3.35
CA LYS A 62 -8.18 -4.06 -2.18
C LYS A 62 -6.77 -4.31 -1.70
N GLU A 63 -6.61 -4.48 -0.39
CA GLU A 63 -5.33 -4.79 0.25
C GLU A 63 -4.92 -6.24 0.00
N VAL A 64 -3.62 -6.47 -0.18
CA VAL A 64 -3.02 -7.81 -0.14
C VAL A 64 -2.89 -8.23 1.33
N LEU A 65 -3.38 -9.42 1.65
CA LEU A 65 -3.23 -10.02 2.97
C LEU A 65 -2.11 -11.06 2.95
N PHE A 66 -1.51 -11.29 4.11
CA PHE A 66 -0.42 -12.24 4.30
C PHE A 66 -0.81 -13.24 5.38
N ASP A 67 -0.54 -14.53 5.15
CA ASP A 67 -0.81 -15.58 6.14
C ASP A 67 0.09 -15.40 7.38
N VAL A 68 1.37 -15.07 7.14
CA VAL A 68 2.33 -14.67 8.17
C VAL A 68 2.79 -13.25 7.87
N ASP A 69 2.34 -12.30 8.70
CA ASP A 69 2.63 -10.88 8.50
C ASP A 69 3.89 -10.45 9.26
N LEU A 70 5.02 -10.56 8.57
CA LEU A 70 6.34 -10.13 9.03
C LEU A 70 6.72 -8.73 8.53
N ARG A 71 5.76 -7.91 8.07
CA ARG A 71 6.09 -6.56 7.61
C ARG A 71 6.76 -5.76 8.72
N THR A 72 7.71 -4.91 8.36
CA THR A 72 8.29 -3.95 9.29
C THR A 72 7.19 -3.03 9.82
N LYS A 73 7.20 -2.83 11.14
CA LYS A 73 6.20 -2.04 11.85
C LYS A 73 6.87 -0.89 12.59
N ALA A 74 6.25 0.28 12.53
CA ALA A 74 6.54 1.38 13.45
C ALA A 74 5.32 1.63 14.33
N PHE A 75 5.54 1.80 15.64
CA PHE A 75 4.47 1.95 16.64
C PHE A 75 3.36 0.89 16.51
N GLY A 76 3.76 -0.36 16.23
CA GLY A 76 2.87 -1.51 16.08
C GLY A 76 2.06 -1.55 14.78
N ARG A 77 2.34 -0.69 13.78
CA ARG A 77 1.61 -0.61 12.50
C ARG A 77 2.54 -0.85 11.33
N PRO A 78 2.12 -1.62 10.31
CA PRO A 78 2.94 -1.85 9.12
C PRO A 78 3.18 -0.54 8.36
N LEU A 79 4.37 -0.44 7.77
CA LEU A 79 4.78 0.70 6.94
C LEU A 79 4.48 0.44 5.47
N ASP A 80 4.84 -0.74 5.00
CA ASP A 80 4.67 -1.18 3.62
C ASP A 80 3.31 -1.82 3.37
N PHE A 81 2.73 -1.50 2.21
CA PHE A 81 1.46 -2.09 1.78
C PHE A 81 1.48 -2.39 0.29
N MET A 82 0.62 -3.33 -0.10
CA MET A 82 0.31 -3.60 -1.49
C MET A 82 -1.20 -3.68 -1.68
N PHE A 83 -1.68 -3.02 -2.71
CA PHE A 83 -3.08 -2.92 -3.08
C PHE A 83 -3.26 -3.21 -4.56
N TYR A 84 -4.42 -3.75 -4.94
CA TYR A 84 -4.68 -4.13 -6.32
C TYR A 84 -6.16 -4.09 -6.69
N ARG A 85 -6.46 -4.01 -8.00
CA ARG A 85 -7.78 -4.30 -8.59
C ARG A 85 -7.62 -4.89 -9.99
N GLY A 86 -8.65 -5.59 -10.48
CA GLY A 86 -8.65 -6.17 -11.83
C GLY A 86 -7.61 -7.29 -12.04
N LEU A 87 -7.15 -7.92 -10.94
CA LEU A 87 -6.19 -9.03 -10.95
C LEU A 87 -6.62 -10.09 -9.96
N LYS A 88 -6.18 -11.33 -10.18
CA LYS A 88 -6.27 -12.44 -9.21
C LYS A 88 -4.94 -12.59 -8.48
N LEU A 89 -4.93 -12.37 -7.17
CA LEU A 89 -3.79 -12.68 -6.32
C LEU A 89 -3.55 -14.20 -6.30
N LYS A 90 -2.29 -14.61 -6.45
CA LYS A 90 -1.87 -16.02 -6.49
C LYS A 90 -0.99 -16.38 -5.31
N GLU A 91 -0.07 -15.50 -4.95
CA GLU A 91 0.83 -15.66 -3.82
C GLU A 91 1.04 -14.29 -3.17
N SER A 92 1.18 -14.28 -1.86
CA SER A 92 1.58 -13.12 -1.07
C SER A 92 2.38 -13.58 0.14
N ARG A 93 3.61 -13.08 0.27
CA ARG A 93 4.45 -13.36 1.44
C ARG A 93 5.35 -12.18 1.74
N VAL A 94 5.79 -12.13 2.99
CA VAL A 94 6.81 -11.19 3.46
C VAL A 94 8.06 -12.00 3.74
N LEU A 95 9.17 -11.64 3.11
CA LEU A 95 10.45 -12.32 3.33
C LEU A 95 11.18 -11.63 4.48
N GLN A 96 11.46 -12.37 5.55
CA GLN A 96 12.32 -11.87 6.62
C GLN A 96 13.77 -11.83 6.14
N THR A 97 14.45 -10.72 6.38
CA THR A 97 15.85 -10.52 6.00
C THR A 97 16.51 -9.47 6.89
N ASP A 98 17.85 -9.47 6.90
CA ASP A 98 18.72 -8.47 7.51
C ASP A 98 19.38 -7.55 6.46
N ALA A 99 19.10 -7.75 5.17
CA ALA A 99 19.65 -6.94 4.08
C ALA A 99 19.09 -5.51 4.03
N SER A 100 18.02 -5.24 4.77
CA SER A 100 17.32 -3.96 4.91
C SER A 100 16.62 -3.90 6.26
N ASP A 101 16.32 -2.70 6.75
CA ASP A 101 15.43 -2.49 7.90
C ASP A 101 13.94 -2.74 7.56
N HIS A 102 13.62 -2.87 6.28
CA HIS A 102 12.31 -3.26 5.77
C HIS A 102 12.31 -4.69 5.22
N ASN A 103 11.40 -5.53 5.72
CA ASN A 103 11.16 -6.85 5.14
C ASN A 103 10.39 -6.70 3.80
N PRO A 104 10.92 -7.21 2.67
CA PRO A 104 10.27 -7.05 1.37
C PRO A 104 8.98 -7.87 1.24
N ILE A 105 8.01 -7.28 0.56
CA ILE A 105 6.75 -7.92 0.16
C ILE A 105 6.92 -8.54 -1.23
N ILE A 106 6.60 -9.84 -1.36
CA ILE A 106 6.61 -10.57 -2.62
C ILE A 106 5.19 -11.03 -2.92
N THR A 107 4.71 -10.71 -4.12
CA THR A 107 3.39 -11.13 -4.59
C THR A 107 3.43 -11.64 -6.02
N GLN A 108 2.49 -12.53 -6.34
CA GLN A 108 2.23 -12.97 -7.70
C GLN A 108 0.78 -12.72 -8.06
N PHE A 109 0.56 -12.19 -9.26
CA PHE A 109 -0.77 -11.92 -9.80
C PHE A 109 -0.99 -12.62 -11.13
N LYS A 110 -2.25 -12.96 -11.40
CA LYS A 110 -2.71 -13.40 -12.70
C LYS A 110 -3.73 -12.40 -13.25
N LEU A 111 -3.62 -12.05 -14.53
CA LEU A 111 -4.67 -11.32 -15.24
C LEU A 111 -5.98 -12.11 -15.21
N THR A 112 -7.06 -11.44 -14.82
CA THR A 112 -8.41 -12.01 -14.98
C THR A 112 -8.70 -12.05 -16.49
N LYS A 113 -9.13 -13.21 -16.99
CA LYS A 113 -9.65 -13.32 -18.36
C LYS A 113 -10.87 -12.44 -18.52
#